data_AF-A0AAD5TB49-F1
#
_entry.id   AF-A0AAD5TB49-F1
#
_cell.length_a   1.000
_cell.length_b   1.000
_cell.length_c   1.000
_cell.angle_alpha   90.00
_cell.angle_beta   90.00
_cell.angle_gamma   90.00
#
_symmetry.space_group_name_H-M   'P 1'
#
loop_
_entity.id
_entity.type
_entity.pdbx_description
1 polymer ?
#
loop_
_entity_poly.entity_id
_entity_poly.type
_entity_poly.pdbx_seq_one_letter_code
_entity_poly.pdbx_strand_id
1 'polypeptide(L)'
;MESSALVSLEQLRKMAALVDPREKLDADVELMLADVAADFLHEAAEKAVKAARHRGSDTVQPEDVMLPIDIKWKLRVAGFNQDIQPIATKGSNLQNVLNTVKAAVTAETRKSQQKGKKGDGTTTPGVRGRKPKNP
;
A
#
# COMPACT_ATOMS: atom_id res chain seq x y z
N MET A 1 9.58 13.29 -37.16
CA MET A 1 10.65 12.87 -36.25
C MET A 1 10.61 11.37 -36.27
N GLU A 2 11.62 10.71 -36.84
CA GLU A 2 11.70 9.26 -36.83
C GLU A 2 11.65 8.80 -35.38
N SER A 3 10.61 8.04 -35.03
CA SER A 3 10.59 7.25 -33.82
C SER A 3 11.76 6.28 -33.95
N SER A 4 12.93 6.63 -33.40
CA SER A 4 14.08 5.73 -33.33
C SER A 4 13.58 4.47 -32.63
N ALA A 5 13.24 3.44 -33.40
CA ALA A 5 12.63 2.23 -32.87
C ALA A 5 13.58 1.69 -31.81
N LEU A 6 13.16 1.78 -30.55
CA LEU A 6 13.97 1.39 -29.39
C LEU A 6 14.32 -0.09 -29.43
N VAL A 7 13.53 -0.87 -30.17
CA VAL A 7 13.75 -2.27 -30.48
C VAL A 7 13.76 -2.42 -32.00
N SER A 8 14.84 -2.96 -32.57
CA SER A 8 14.87 -3.27 -34.00
C SER A 8 14.10 -4.56 -34.30
N LEU A 9 13.49 -4.64 -35.48
CA LEU A 9 12.83 -5.86 -35.98
C LEU A 9 13.76 -7.08 -35.95
N GLU A 10 15.04 -6.88 -36.24
CA GLU A 10 16.04 -7.95 -36.17
C GLU A 10 16.26 -8.45 -34.74
N GLN A 11 16.34 -7.54 -33.75
CA GLN A 11 16.45 -7.90 -32.34
C GLN A 11 15.21 -8.65 -31.86
N LEU A 12 14.02 -8.21 -32.28
CA LEU A 12 12.77 -8.86 -31.92
C LEU A 12 12.71 -10.30 -32.44
N ARG A 13 13.07 -10.52 -33.72
CA ARG A 13 13.17 -11.87 -34.31
C ARG A 13 14.16 -12.76 -33.58
N LYS A 14 15.33 -12.20 -33.22
CA LYS A 14 16.34 -12.92 -32.44
C LYS A 14 15.80 -13.32 -31.07
N MET A 15 15.07 -12.43 -30.39
CA MET A 15 14.44 -12.73 -29.11
C MET A 15 13.33 -13.77 -29.24
N ALA A 16 12.50 -13.71 -30.29
CA ALA A 16 11.48 -14.70 -30.56
C ALA A 16 12.09 -16.10 -30.75
N ALA A 17 13.20 -16.20 -31.50
CA ALA A 17 13.92 -17.45 -31.70
C ALA A 17 14.53 -18.03 -30.41
N LEU A 18 14.79 -17.21 -29.39
CA LEU A 18 15.22 -17.69 -28.06
C LEU A 18 14.06 -18.32 -27.27
N VAL A 19 12.82 -17.92 -27.55
CA VAL A 19 11.61 -18.48 -26.93
C VAL A 19 11.18 -19.75 -27.66
N ASP A 20 10.98 -19.64 -28.98
CA ASP A 20 10.71 -20.78 -29.87
C ASP A 20 11.47 -20.63 -31.19
N PRO A 21 12.46 -21.50 -31.48
CA PRO A 21 13.19 -21.48 -32.75
C PRO A 21 12.37 -21.87 -33.98
N ARG A 22 11.20 -22.49 -33.82
CA ARG A 22 10.38 -23.03 -34.93
C ARG A 22 9.33 -22.05 -35.42
N GLU A 23 8.96 -21.09 -34.59
CA GLU A 23 7.93 -20.11 -34.89
C GLU A 23 8.53 -18.86 -35.56
N LYS A 24 7.84 -18.34 -36.58
CA LYS A 24 8.22 -17.09 -37.25
C LYS A 24 7.08 -16.11 -37.07
N LEU A 25 7.38 -14.93 -36.53
CA LEU A 25 6.43 -13.84 -36.40
C LEU A 25 6.12 -13.24 -37.78
N ASP A 26 4.86 -12.90 -38.00
CA ASP A 26 4.45 -12.13 -39.18
C ASP A 26 4.81 -10.65 -38.99
N ALA A 27 5.03 -9.93 -40.10
CA ALA A 27 5.50 -8.55 -40.09
C ALA A 27 4.59 -7.62 -39.27
N ASP A 28 3.27 -7.78 -39.37
CA ASP A 28 2.30 -6.97 -38.63
C ASP A 28 2.38 -7.23 -37.11
N VAL A 29 2.61 -8.49 -36.72
CA VAL A 29 2.76 -8.87 -35.30
C VAL A 29 4.08 -8.33 -34.75
N GLU A 30 5.16 -8.37 -35.54
CA GLU A 30 6.44 -7.79 -35.15
C GLU A 30 6.32 -6.29 -34.88
N LEU A 31 5.60 -5.55 -35.73
CA LEU A 31 5.36 -4.11 -35.53
C LEU A 31 4.52 -3.85 -34.27
N MET A 32 3.44 -4.61 -34.07
CA MET A 32 2.62 -4.49 -32.87
C MET A 32 3.41 -4.76 -31.58
N LEU A 33 4.27 -5.78 -31.58
CA LEU A 33 5.13 -6.09 -30.44
C LEU A 33 6.18 -5.01 -30.19
N ALA A 34 6.73 -4.42 -31.26
CA ALA A 34 7.66 -3.30 -31.15
C ALA A 34 6.99 -2.07 -30.52
N ASP A 35 5.74 -1.77 -30.90
CA ASP A 35 4.97 -0.67 -30.32
C ASP A 35 4.69 -0.92 -28.83
N VAL A 36 4.25 -2.13 -28.46
CA VAL A 36 4.03 -2.50 -27.05
C VAL A 36 5.31 -2.40 -26.23
N ALA A 37 6.46 -2.79 -26.79
CA ALA A 37 7.75 -2.68 -26.12
C ALA A 37 8.17 -1.21 -25.92
N ALA A 38 7.89 -0.34 -26.89
CA ALA A 38 8.14 1.09 -26.78
C ALA A 38 7.27 1.73 -25.69
N ASP A 39 5.98 1.38 -25.64
CA ASP A 39 5.06 1.85 -24.61
C ASP A 39 5.46 1.39 -23.21
N PHE A 40 5.90 0.13 -23.08
CA PHE A 40 6.46 -0.39 -21.83
C PHE A 40 7.64 0.47 -21.35
N LEU A 41 8.60 0.76 -22.24
CA LEU A 41 9.78 1.54 -21.87
C LEU A 41 9.41 2.98 -21.49
N HIS A 42 8.51 3.61 -22.24
CA HIS A 42 8.04 4.96 -21.95
C HIS A 42 7.41 5.04 -20.56
N GLU A 43 6.51 4.11 -20.24
CA GLU A 43 5.85 4.05 -18.94
C GLU A 43 6.85 3.75 -17.80
N ALA A 44 7.78 2.83 -18.02
CA ALA A 44 8.82 2.50 -17.03
C ALA A 44 9.72 3.71 -16.75
N ALA A 45 10.17 4.41 -17.81
CA ALA A 45 11.02 5.59 -17.70
C ALA A 45 10.29 6.76 -17.01
N GLU A 46 9.03 7.03 -17.38
CA GLU A 46 8.24 8.10 -16.76
C GLU A 46 8.05 7.86 -15.26
N LYS A 47 7.73 6.62 -14.87
CA LYS A 47 7.58 6.25 -13.46
C LYS A 47 8.91 6.27 -12.70
N ALA A 48 10.01 5.87 -13.34
CA ALA A 48 11.33 5.91 -12.72
C ALA A 48 11.74 7.36 -12.40
N VAL A 49 11.54 8.30 -13.32
CA VAL A 49 11.82 9.72 -13.07
C VAL A 49 10.94 10.27 -11.93
N LYS A 50 9.66 9.88 -11.88
CA LYS A 50 8.77 10.26 -10.77
C LYS A 50 9.22 9.66 -9.43
N ALA A 51 9.70 8.41 -9.42
CA ALA A 51 10.23 7.75 -8.22
C ALA A 51 11.54 8.40 -7.73
N ALA A 52 12.46 8.74 -8.64
CA ALA A 52 13.68 9.47 -8.32
C ALA A 52 13.36 10.83 -7.66
N ARG A 53 12.40 11.57 -8.25
CA ARG A 53 11.92 12.83 -7.67
C ARG A 53 11.27 12.63 -6.30
N HIS A 54 10.54 11.52 -6.10
CA HIS A 54 9.89 11.21 -4.83
C HIS A 54 10.90 10.98 -3.69
N ARG A 55 12.08 10.43 -3.97
CA ARG A 55 13.17 10.35 -2.97
C ARG A 55 13.96 11.66 -2.80
N GLY A 56 13.62 12.71 -3.56
CA GLY A 56 14.32 13.99 -3.54
C GLY A 56 15.63 14.00 -4.32
N SER A 57 15.77 13.15 -5.34
CA SER A 57 16.98 13.06 -6.16
C SER A 57 16.70 13.40 -7.62
N ASP A 58 17.65 14.07 -8.26
CA ASP A 58 17.58 14.42 -9.69
C ASP A 58 18.28 13.38 -10.59
N THR A 59 18.88 12.34 -10.01
CA THR A 59 19.49 11.23 -10.75
C THR A 59 18.57 10.01 -10.72
N VAL A 60 18.46 9.25 -11.81
CA VAL A 60 17.69 8.00 -11.81
C VAL A 60 18.62 6.86 -11.38
N GLN A 61 18.21 6.10 -10.37
CA GLN A 61 18.91 4.90 -9.91
C GLN A 61 18.15 3.63 -10.32
N PRO A 62 18.80 2.45 -10.30
CA PRO A 62 18.15 1.19 -10.70
C PRO A 62 16.91 0.86 -9.85
N GLU A 63 16.88 1.28 -8.59
CA GLU A 63 15.78 1.05 -7.67
C GLU A 63 14.51 1.79 -8.11
N ASP A 64 14.65 2.98 -8.73
CA ASP A 64 13.52 3.77 -9.25
C ASP A 64 12.85 3.10 -10.44
N VAL A 65 13.63 2.40 -11.26
CA VAL A 65 13.15 1.69 -12.45
C VAL A 65 12.51 0.37 -12.05
N MET A 66 13.11 -0.32 -11.09
CA MET A 66 12.67 -1.65 -10.71
C MET A 66 11.36 -1.64 -9.92
N LEU A 67 11.12 -0.63 -9.09
CA LEU A 67 9.87 -0.48 -8.32
C LEU A 67 8.59 -0.51 -9.18
N PRO A 68 8.43 0.34 -10.23
CA PRO A 68 7.23 0.31 -11.08
C PRO A 68 7.11 -0.98 -11.91
N ILE A 69 8.23 -1.61 -12.24
CA ILE A 69 8.26 -2.87 -13.00
C ILE A 69 7.73 -4.04 -12.15
N ASP A 70 8.16 -4.19 -10.90
CA ASP A 70 7.68 -5.25 -10.01
C ASP A 70 6.19 -5.04 -9.63
N ILE A 71 5.76 -3.78 -9.47
CA ILE A 71 4.37 -3.48 -9.14
C ILE A 71 3.43 -3.79 -10.31
N LYS A 72 3.73 -3.30 -11.52
CA LYS A 72 2.84 -3.42 -12.68
C LYS A 72 3.01 -4.72 -13.45
N TRP A 73 4.25 -5.06 -13.79
CA TRP A 73 4.58 -6.15 -14.71
C TRP A 73 4.97 -7.45 -13.99
N LYS A 74 5.16 -7.39 -12.66
CA LYS A 74 5.60 -8.54 -11.84
C LYS A 74 6.92 -9.14 -12.35
N LEU A 75 7.75 -8.31 -12.99
CA LEU A 75 9.08 -8.70 -13.45
C LEU A 75 10.10 -8.34 -12.37
N ARG A 76 10.99 -9.28 -12.08
CA ARG A 76 12.13 -9.08 -11.18
C ARG A 76 13.42 -9.49 -11.85
N VAL A 77 14.34 -8.55 -11.99
CA VAL A 77 15.66 -8.82 -12.56
C VAL A 77 16.63 -9.19 -11.45
N ALA A 78 17.19 -10.40 -11.50
CA ALA A 78 18.15 -10.85 -10.50
C ALA A 78 19.32 -9.85 -10.36
N GLY A 79 19.72 -9.54 -9.13
CA GLY A 79 20.78 -8.57 -8.83
C GLY A 79 20.33 -7.11 -8.66
N PHE A 80 19.10 -6.74 -9.04
CA PHE A 80 18.62 -5.34 -8.97
C PHE A 80 17.46 -5.12 -7.97
N ASN A 81 17.02 -6.15 -7.24
CA ASN A 81 15.86 -6.06 -6.33
C ASN A 81 16.23 -6.08 -4.84
N GLN A 82 17.49 -5.83 -4.47
CA GLN A 82 17.95 -6.08 -3.09
C GLN A 82 17.20 -5.25 -2.04
N ASP A 83 16.85 -4.00 -2.40
CA ASP A 83 16.18 -3.06 -1.49
C ASP A 83 14.65 -2.95 -1.74
N ILE A 84 14.13 -3.67 -2.73
CA ILE A 84 12.71 -3.62 -3.09
C ILE A 84 11.97 -4.69 -2.30
N GLN A 85 11.44 -4.27 -1.16
CA GLN A 85 10.57 -5.11 -0.37
C GLN A 85 9.22 -5.27 -1.10
N PRO A 86 8.69 -6.50 -1.21
CA PRO A 86 7.35 -6.71 -1.72
C PRO A 86 6.39 -5.84 -0.92
N ILE A 87 5.49 -5.13 -1.61
CA ILE A 87 4.39 -4.44 -0.95
C ILE A 87 3.49 -5.52 -0.35
N ALA A 88 3.82 -5.97 0.86
CA ALA A 88 2.84 -6.61 1.71
C ALA A 88 1.75 -5.55 1.89
N THR A 89 0.57 -5.80 1.34
CA THR A 89 -0.67 -5.22 1.83
C THR A 89 -0.80 -5.65 3.29
N LYS A 90 -0.03 -5.01 4.18
CA LYS A 90 -0.22 -5.09 5.61
C LYS A 90 -1.61 -4.51 5.79
N GLY A 91 -2.58 -5.40 5.99
CA GLY A 91 -3.99 -5.09 6.17
C GLY A 91 -4.07 -3.83 7.01
N SER A 92 -4.57 -2.78 6.38
CA SER A 92 -4.59 -1.40 6.82
C SER A 92 -5.08 -1.25 8.25
N ASN A 93 -4.23 -1.40 9.27
CA ASN A 93 -4.54 -1.20 10.69
C ASN A 93 -5.92 -1.74 11.15
N LEU A 94 -6.53 -2.68 10.42
CA LEU A 94 -7.97 -2.92 10.53
C LEU A 94 -8.27 -3.60 11.87
N GLN A 95 -7.32 -4.42 12.32
CA GLN A 95 -7.32 -5.04 13.64
C GLN A 95 -7.23 -4.00 14.75
N ASN A 96 -6.38 -2.99 14.59
CA ASN A 96 -6.24 -1.91 15.58
C ASN A 96 -7.52 -1.08 15.63
N VAL A 97 -8.09 -0.72 14.47
CA VAL A 97 -9.39 -0.01 14.39
C VAL A 97 -10.53 -0.85 14.98
N LEU A 98 -10.62 -2.15 14.68
CA LEU A 98 -11.62 -3.05 15.27
C LEU A 98 -11.49 -3.14 16.79
N ASN A 99 -10.26 -3.23 17.31
CA ASN A 99 -10.00 -3.33 18.75
C ASN A 99 -10.37 -2.02 19.46
N THR A 100 -10.07 -0.86 18.88
CA THR A 100 -10.46 0.45 19.42
C THR A 100 -11.98 0.65 19.40
N VAL A 101 -12.67 0.26 18.31
CA VAL A 101 -14.13 0.35 18.22
C VAL A 101 -14.81 -0.58 19.22
N LYS A 102 -14.31 -1.82 19.40
CA LYS A 102 -14.82 -2.75 20.42
C LYS A 102 -14.66 -2.22 21.84
N ALA A 103 -13.52 -1.60 22.15
CA ALA A 103 -13.27 -0.99 23.45
C ALA A 103 -14.19 0.22 23.71
N ALA A 104 -14.47 1.04 22.70
CA ALA A 104 -15.39 2.17 22.80
C ALA A 104 -16.84 1.73 23.07
N VAL A 105 -17.34 0.70 22.36
CA VAL A 105 -18.71 0.17 22.52
C VAL A 105 -18.94 -0.43 23.92
N THR A 106 -17.93 -1.11 24.47
CA THR A 106 -18.00 -1.69 25.82
C THR A 106 -17.88 -0.62 26.92
N ALA A 107 -17.18 0.49 26.67
CA ALA A 107 -17.15 1.63 27.58
C ALA A 107 -18.49 2.41 27.60
N GLU A 108 -19.13 2.58 26.45
CA GLU A 108 -20.45 3.21 26.30
C GLU A 108 -21.56 2.41 27.02
N THR A 109 -21.53 1.08 26.94
CA THR A 109 -22.52 0.20 27.60
C THR A 109 -22.46 0.28 29.14
N ARG A 110 -21.28 0.60 29.72
CA ARG A 110 -21.11 0.75 31.17
C ARG A 110 -21.64 2.09 31.72
N LYS A 111 -21.67 3.16 30.92
CA LYS A 111 -22.18 4.47 31.35
C LYS A 111 -23.71 4.51 31.48
N SER A 112 -24.42 3.60 30.83
CA SER A 112 -25.90 3.53 30.88
C SER A 112 -26.45 2.66 32.02
N GLN A 113 -25.63 1.86 32.71
CA GLN A 113 -26.08 1.01 33.84
C GLN A 113 -25.98 1.68 35.22
N GLN A 114 -25.39 2.88 35.34
CA GLN A 114 -25.31 3.63 36.61
C GLN A 114 -26.29 4.81 36.66
N LYS A 115 -27.56 4.60 36.29
CA LYS A 115 -28.63 5.57 36.56
C LYS A 115 -29.91 4.86 36.96
N GLY A 116 -29.93 4.31 38.18
CA GLY A 116 -31.09 3.56 38.66
C GLY A 116 -31.12 3.29 40.16
N LYS A 117 -30.85 4.27 41.03
CA LYS A 117 -31.44 4.35 42.38
C LYS A 117 -31.09 5.67 43.09
N LYS A 118 -31.96 6.67 42.97
CA LYS A 118 -32.13 7.73 43.99
C LYS A 118 -33.56 8.25 43.94
N GLY A 119 -34.21 8.20 45.09
CA GLY A 119 -35.47 8.85 45.44
C GLY A 119 -35.84 8.37 46.85
N ASP A 120 -36.41 9.16 47.74
CA ASP A 120 -36.58 10.60 47.95
C ASP A 120 -37.13 10.71 49.40
N GLY A 121 -36.97 11.84 50.10
CA GLY A 121 -37.85 12.14 51.24
C GLY A 121 -37.25 12.75 52.51
N THR A 122 -37.18 14.09 52.52
CA THR A 122 -37.78 15.02 53.53
C THR A 122 -37.26 15.18 54.98
N THR A 123 -36.99 16.46 55.35
CA THR A 123 -37.20 17.17 56.67
C THR A 123 -36.33 16.76 57.89
N THR A 124 -35.72 17.59 58.77
CA THR A 124 -35.88 18.95 59.35
C THR A 124 -34.61 19.26 60.20
N PRO A 125 -34.23 20.52 60.55
CA PRO A 125 -33.07 20.79 61.39
C PRO A 125 -33.41 20.81 62.90
N GLY A 126 -32.57 20.20 63.76
CA GLY A 126 -32.74 20.35 65.21
C GLY A 126 -31.84 19.52 66.14
N VAL A 127 -30.92 20.22 66.82
CA VAL A 127 -30.54 20.07 68.24
C VAL A 127 -29.62 18.90 68.71
N ARG A 128 -28.42 19.31 69.16
CA ARG A 128 -27.58 18.86 70.30
C ARG A 128 -27.54 17.37 70.67
N GLY A 129 -26.33 16.81 70.74
CA GLY A 129 -26.00 15.83 71.80
C GLY A 129 -24.91 14.80 71.52
N ARG A 130 -23.72 15.06 72.10
CA ARG A 130 -22.84 14.14 72.87
C ARG A 130 -22.18 12.93 72.17
N LYS A 131 -20.84 12.92 72.24
CA LYS A 131 -19.96 11.73 72.18
C LYS A 131 -20.41 10.67 73.20
N PRO A 132 -20.12 9.38 72.96
CA PRO A 132 -19.03 8.78 73.76
C PRO A 132 -18.11 7.81 73.00
N LYS A 133 -17.01 7.50 73.67
CA LYS A 133 -15.90 6.58 73.36
C LYS A 133 -16.35 5.11 73.20
N ASN A 134 -15.55 4.37 72.40
CA ASN A 134 -15.02 2.99 72.50
C ASN A 134 -15.66 1.95 73.45
N PRO A 135 -15.50 0.66 73.13
CA PRO A 135 -14.26 -0.07 73.46
C PRO A 135 -13.30 -0.29 72.29
#